data_AF-A0A9D1Z6B5-F1
#
_entry.id   AF-A0A9D1Z6B5-F1
#
_cell.length_a   1.000
_cell.length_b   1.000
_cell.length_c   1.000
_cell.angle_alpha   90.00
_cell.angle_beta   90.00
_cell.angle_gamma   90.00
#
_symmetry.space_group_name_H-M   'P 1'
#
loop_
_entity.id
_entity.type
_entity.pdbx_description
1 polymer ?
#
loop_
_entity_poly.entity_id
_entity_poly.type
_entity_poly.pdbx_seq_one_letter_code
_entity_poly.pdbx_strand_id
1 'polypeptide(L)'
;MDSLLEVNGLSKSLDGQIVLGACHFSLAPGHITGLLGPNGAGKSTLLRTIAGLLRPDGGEILLHGRPIGRRERPRVAYMADQTQLPHDLTVRRAIRWYRDLFPDLDLDRFQAVSGSLPERELVSRLSKGQAERLDLGLLLARDADLYLLDEPLGGVDPVERAKILSAAAGVGVYVLSLTVTLLCKSDKNRHRATLSGAVGSVLAACILGGFLLQVAPLGLLGLGCILAGLPVSIWLLARRVE
;
A
#
# COMPACT_ATOMS: atom_id res chain seq x y z
N MET A 1 19.57 7.10 12.56
CA MET A 1 18.44 6.18 12.34
C MET A 1 18.47 5.86 10.87
N ASP A 2 18.77 4.62 10.52
CA ASP A 2 18.98 4.23 9.12
C ASP A 2 17.61 4.04 8.45
N SER A 3 17.40 4.72 7.33
CA SER A 3 16.22 4.58 6.48
C SER A 3 16.16 3.19 5.87
N LEU A 4 14.99 2.56 5.92
CA LEU A 4 14.75 1.30 5.21
C LEU A 4 14.64 1.56 3.70
N LEU A 5 13.81 2.52 3.31
CA LEU A 5 13.57 2.90 1.93
C LEU A 5 13.94 4.36 1.74
N GLU A 6 14.67 4.66 0.67
CA GLU A 6 14.95 6.02 0.21
C GLU A 6 14.55 6.14 -1.25
N VAL A 7 13.82 7.20 -1.57
CA VAL A 7 13.38 7.54 -2.92
C VAL A 7 13.89 8.93 -3.22
N ASN A 8 14.76 9.05 -4.22
CA ASN A 8 15.45 10.30 -4.55
C ASN A 8 15.17 10.69 -6.00
N GLY A 9 14.38 11.75 -6.20
CA GLY A 9 14.14 12.36 -7.51
C GLY A 9 13.37 11.44 -8.47
N LEU A 10 12.56 10.54 -7.92
CA LEU A 10 11.90 9.50 -8.70
C LEU A 10 10.89 10.09 -9.70
N SER A 11 11.08 9.79 -10.97
CA SER A 11 10.17 10.22 -12.03
C SER A 11 9.69 9.05 -12.89
N LYS A 12 8.45 9.16 -13.36
CA LYS A 12 7.83 8.18 -14.24
C LYS A 12 6.76 8.81 -15.11
N SER A 13 6.85 8.53 -16.40
CA SER A 13 5.85 8.84 -17.41
C SER A 13 5.28 7.55 -18.00
N LEU A 14 3.99 7.56 -18.31
CA LEU A 14 3.29 6.49 -19.01
C LEU A 14 2.56 7.12 -20.20
N ASP A 15 2.72 6.55 -21.38
CA ASP A 15 2.08 7.01 -22.62
C ASP A 15 2.23 8.53 -22.89
N GLY A 16 3.43 9.06 -22.61
CA GLY A 16 3.76 10.47 -22.79
C GLY A 16 3.25 11.41 -21.70
N GLN A 17 2.52 10.91 -20.69
CA GLN A 17 2.08 11.71 -19.55
C GLN A 17 2.96 11.48 -18.32
N ILE A 18 3.39 12.57 -17.67
CA ILE A 18 4.09 12.50 -16.38
C ILE A 18 3.09 12.03 -15.31
N VAL A 19 3.41 10.89 -14.69
CA VAL A 19 2.62 10.29 -13.60
C VAL A 19 3.29 10.53 -12.25
N LEU A 20 4.62 10.40 -12.18
CA LEU A 20 5.43 10.73 -11.00
C LEU A 20 6.43 11.82 -11.38
N GLY A 21 6.42 12.94 -10.66
CA GLY A 21 7.31 14.06 -10.88
C GLY A 21 8.29 14.23 -9.71
N ALA A 22 9.55 13.83 -9.93
CA ALA A 22 10.68 14.00 -9.01
C ALA A 22 10.32 13.80 -7.52
N CYS A 23 9.79 12.63 -7.16
CA CYS A 23 9.38 12.34 -5.79
C CYS A 23 10.62 12.12 -4.89
N HIS A 24 10.60 12.69 -3.69
CA HIS A 24 11.63 12.54 -2.67
C HIS A 24 11.01 12.14 -1.34
N PHE A 25 11.42 11.02 -0.76
CA PHE A 25 11.02 10.61 0.58
C PHE A 25 11.86 9.46 1.13
N SER A 26 11.80 9.25 2.43
CA SER A 26 12.39 8.10 3.10
C SER A 26 11.42 7.47 4.10
N LEU A 27 11.51 6.16 4.28
CA LEU A 27 10.71 5.41 5.24
C LEU A 27 11.63 4.73 6.25
N ALA A 28 11.31 4.91 7.53
CA ALA A 28 11.98 4.22 8.63
C ALA A 28 11.41 2.80 8.83
N PRO A 29 12.22 1.82 9.26
CA PRO A 29 11.74 0.47 9.58
C PRO A 29 10.64 0.47 10.65
N GLY A 30 9.76 -0.55 10.63
CA GLY A 30 8.77 -0.80 11.68
C GLY A 30 7.58 0.16 11.71
N HIS A 31 7.35 0.93 10.64
CA HIS A 31 6.25 1.87 10.53
C HIS A 31 5.21 1.42 9.49
N ILE A 32 3.95 1.79 9.73
CA ILE A 32 2.91 1.71 8.70
C ILE A 32 2.76 3.10 8.08
N THR A 33 2.90 3.18 6.77
CA THR A 33 2.81 4.40 5.99
C THR A 33 1.57 4.37 5.10
N GLY A 34 0.67 5.34 5.27
CA GLY A 34 -0.48 5.51 4.39
C GLY A 34 -0.15 6.47 3.25
N LEU A 35 -0.27 6.01 2.00
CA LEU A 35 -0.19 6.81 0.78
C LEU A 35 -1.60 7.19 0.33
N LEU A 36 -1.98 8.45 0.54
CA LEU A 36 -3.33 8.95 0.28
C LEU A 36 -3.37 9.86 -0.94
N GLY A 37 -4.40 9.71 -1.77
CA GLY A 37 -4.58 10.59 -2.94
C GLY A 37 -5.79 10.18 -3.78
N PRO A 38 -6.27 11.02 -4.70
CA PRO A 38 -7.40 10.68 -5.56
C PRO A 38 -7.08 9.54 -6.55
N ASN A 39 -8.12 9.02 -7.20
CA ASN A 39 -7.94 8.08 -8.32
C ASN A 39 -7.11 8.73 -9.43
N GLY A 40 -6.16 7.98 -9.99
CA GLY A 40 -5.26 8.49 -11.01
C GLY A 40 -4.15 9.44 -10.52
N ALA A 41 -3.96 9.59 -9.20
CA ALA A 41 -2.87 10.39 -8.63
C ALA A 41 -1.47 9.78 -8.84
N GLY A 42 -1.38 8.53 -9.31
CA GLY A 42 -0.11 7.82 -9.51
C GLY A 42 0.31 6.90 -8.34
N LYS A 43 -0.57 6.64 -7.38
CA LYS A 43 -0.29 5.77 -6.21
C LYS A 43 0.17 4.37 -6.62
N SER A 44 -0.62 3.67 -7.43
CA SER A 44 -0.28 2.35 -7.97
C SER A 44 1.00 2.39 -8.80
N THR A 45 1.23 3.47 -9.57
CA THR A 45 2.47 3.65 -10.33
C THR A 45 3.69 3.78 -9.43
N LEU A 46 3.58 4.54 -8.34
CA LEU A 46 4.63 4.66 -7.33
C LEU A 46 4.94 3.30 -6.70
N LEU A 47 3.91 2.60 -6.20
CA LEU A 47 4.09 1.29 -5.58
C LEU A 47 4.71 0.27 -6.54
N ARG A 48 4.24 0.19 -7.79
CA ARG A 48 4.81 -0.70 -8.81
C ARG A 48 6.25 -0.34 -9.19
N THR A 49 6.60 0.95 -9.16
CA THR A 49 7.98 1.40 -9.42
C THR A 49 8.91 1.00 -8.26
N ILE A 50 8.47 1.18 -7.01
CA ILE A 50 9.22 0.72 -5.82
C ILE A 50 9.35 -0.80 -5.78
N ALA A 51 8.29 -1.54 -6.15
CA ALA A 51 8.30 -3.00 -6.27
C ALA A 51 9.23 -3.51 -7.39
N GLY A 52 9.78 -2.61 -8.23
CA GLY A 52 10.62 -2.97 -9.37
C GLY A 52 9.85 -3.59 -10.54
N LEU A 53 8.52 -3.47 -10.56
CA LEU A 53 7.64 -3.90 -11.66
C LEU A 53 7.61 -2.89 -12.80
N LEU A 54 7.87 -1.61 -12.49
CA LEU A 54 8.08 -0.56 -13.47
C LEU A 54 9.48 0.02 -13.32
N ARG A 55 10.17 0.21 -14.45
CA ARG A 55 11.48 0.90 -14.46
C ARG A 55 11.23 2.42 -14.31
N PRO A 56 11.90 3.11 -13.39
CA PRO A 56 11.83 4.57 -13.31
C PRO A 56 12.45 5.21 -14.56
N ASP A 57 11.97 6.40 -14.93
CA ASP A 57 12.55 7.18 -16.02
C ASP A 57 13.72 8.04 -15.52
N GLY A 58 13.71 8.39 -14.23
CA GLY A 58 14.77 9.10 -13.54
C GLY A 58 14.69 8.93 -12.03
N GLY A 59 15.76 9.36 -11.35
CA GLY A 59 15.94 9.17 -9.91
C GLY A 59 16.37 7.75 -9.54
N GLU A 60 16.39 7.49 -8.23
CA GLU A 60 16.78 6.20 -7.68
C GLU A 60 15.90 5.79 -6.49
N ILE A 61 15.87 4.48 -6.24
CA ILE A 61 15.18 3.86 -5.11
C ILE A 61 16.16 2.93 -4.42
N LEU A 62 16.42 3.19 -3.14
CA LEU A 62 17.37 2.45 -2.32
C LEU A 62 16.62 1.71 -1.20
N LEU A 63 16.87 0.41 -1.05
CA LEU A 63 16.45 -0.41 0.08
C LEU A 63 17.70 -0.73 0.92
N HIS A 64 17.71 -0.33 2.20
CA HIS A 64 18.89 -0.40 3.08
C HIS A 64 20.13 0.26 2.44
N GLY A 65 19.94 1.44 1.84
CA GLY A 65 21.00 2.19 1.14
C GLY A 65 21.50 1.55 -0.17
N ARG A 66 20.84 0.50 -0.68
CA ARG A 66 21.23 -0.20 -1.92
C ARG A 66 20.15 -0.09 -3.00
N PRO A 67 20.50 0.14 -4.27
CA PRO A 67 19.52 0.15 -5.36
C PRO A 67 18.72 -1.16 -5.42
N ILE A 68 17.41 -1.06 -5.69
CA ILE A 68 16.55 -2.25 -5.80
C ILE A 68 16.92 -3.06 -7.06
N GLY A 69 17.80 -4.05 -6.89
CA GLY A 69 18.26 -4.96 -7.92
C GLY A 69 17.71 -6.38 -7.75
N ARG A 70 18.35 -7.37 -8.40
CA ARG A 70 17.95 -8.78 -8.29
C ARG A 70 18.00 -9.33 -6.87
N ARG A 71 18.90 -8.81 -6.02
CA ARG A 71 19.10 -9.29 -4.64
C ARG A 71 18.09 -8.69 -3.67
N GLU A 72 17.66 -7.46 -3.92
CA GLU A 72 16.77 -6.68 -3.08
C GLU A 72 15.30 -6.95 -3.41
N ARG A 73 14.97 -7.26 -4.67
CA ARG A 73 13.59 -7.57 -5.10
C ARG A 73 12.87 -8.62 -4.25
N PRO A 74 13.48 -9.75 -3.86
CA PRO A 74 12.82 -10.71 -2.98
C PRO A 74 12.41 -10.12 -1.61
N ARG A 75 13.09 -9.06 -1.14
CA ARG A 75 12.80 -8.37 0.13
C ARG A 75 11.68 -7.33 0.01
N VAL A 76 11.11 -7.15 -1.18
CA VAL A 76 9.95 -6.29 -1.42
C VAL A 76 8.76 -7.17 -1.80
N ALA A 77 7.73 -7.17 -0.97
CA ALA A 77 6.47 -7.85 -1.22
C ALA A 77 5.45 -6.83 -1.74
N TYR A 78 4.75 -7.15 -2.83
CA TYR A 78 3.75 -6.26 -3.43
C TYR A 78 2.43 -6.99 -3.66
N MET A 79 1.35 -6.40 -3.17
CA MET A 79 -0.03 -6.79 -3.42
C MET A 79 -0.68 -5.74 -4.33
N ALA A 80 -1.21 -6.18 -5.46
CA ALA A 80 -2.02 -5.36 -6.34
C ALA A 80 -3.48 -5.30 -5.85
N ASP A 81 -4.25 -4.34 -6.36
CA ASP A 81 -5.69 -4.19 -6.10
C ASP A 81 -6.50 -5.46 -6.45
N GLN A 82 -6.10 -6.17 -7.52
CA GLN A 82 -6.71 -7.43 -7.91
C GLN A 82 -5.74 -8.59 -7.75
N THR A 83 -6.27 -9.75 -7.33
CA THR A 83 -5.49 -10.99 -7.20
C THR A 83 -4.75 -11.29 -8.50
N GLN A 84 -3.46 -11.60 -8.36
CA GLN A 84 -2.59 -11.99 -9.47
C GLN A 84 -2.39 -13.51 -9.51
N LEU A 85 -3.10 -14.26 -8.65
CA LEU A 85 -3.06 -15.71 -8.62
C LEU A 85 -3.80 -16.28 -9.85
N PRO A 86 -3.32 -17.40 -10.43
CA PRO A 86 -4.02 -18.05 -11.53
C PRO A 86 -5.45 -18.46 -11.14
N HIS A 87 -6.42 -17.90 -11.87
CA HIS A 87 -7.86 -18.00 -11.56
C HIS A 87 -8.44 -19.42 -11.69
N ASP A 88 -7.77 -20.29 -12.45
CA ASP A 88 -8.13 -21.67 -12.75
C ASP A 88 -7.54 -22.68 -11.74
N LEU A 89 -6.70 -22.21 -10.81
CA LEU A 89 -6.20 -23.04 -9.72
C LEU A 89 -7.19 -23.09 -8.57
N THR A 90 -7.27 -24.25 -7.93
CA THR A 90 -7.87 -24.37 -6.60
C THR A 90 -7.02 -23.60 -5.58
N VAL A 91 -7.61 -23.06 -4.52
CA VAL A 91 -6.88 -22.35 -3.44
C VAL A 91 -5.65 -23.13 -2.95
N ARG A 92 -5.79 -24.44 -2.68
CA ARG A 92 -4.66 -25.29 -2.27
C ARG A 92 -3.51 -25.29 -3.27
N ARG A 93 -3.83 -25.35 -4.57
CA ARG A 93 -2.83 -25.34 -5.65
C ARG A 93 -2.22 -23.96 -5.82
N ALA A 94 -3.00 -22.88 -5.66
CA ALA A 94 -2.49 -21.52 -5.69
C ALA A 94 -1.48 -21.25 -4.56
N ILE A 95 -1.78 -21.70 -3.32
CA ILE A 95 -0.86 -21.62 -2.18
C ILE A 95 0.45 -22.39 -2.47
N ARG A 96 0.35 -23.59 -3.03
CA ARG A 96 1.54 -24.38 -3.42
C ARG A 96 2.34 -23.67 -4.51
N TRP A 97 1.68 -23.19 -5.56
CA TRP A 97 2.30 -22.46 -6.65
C TRP A 97 3.06 -21.22 -6.14
N TYR A 98 2.45 -20.48 -5.20
CA TYR A 98 3.09 -19.31 -4.60
C TYR A 98 4.32 -19.70 -3.75
N ARG A 99 4.25 -20.81 -3.00
CA ARG A 99 5.41 -21.35 -2.25
C ARG A 99 6.56 -21.76 -3.16
N ASP A 100 6.29 -22.31 -4.33
CA ASP A 100 7.33 -22.69 -5.29
C ASP A 100 8.09 -21.44 -5.81
N LEU A 101 7.42 -20.28 -5.88
CA LEU A 101 8.03 -18.99 -6.22
C LEU A 101 8.77 -18.35 -5.04
N PHE A 102 8.25 -18.54 -3.83
CA PHE A 102 8.73 -17.92 -2.60
C PHE A 102 8.90 -19.00 -1.51
N PRO A 103 10.07 -19.68 -1.49
CA PRO A 103 10.34 -20.76 -0.54
C PRO A 103 10.42 -20.30 0.93
N ASP A 104 10.54 -18.98 1.14
CA ASP A 104 10.54 -18.27 2.43
C ASP A 104 9.16 -18.15 3.08
N LEU A 105 8.13 -18.80 2.53
CA LEU A 105 6.75 -18.65 2.97
C LEU A 105 6.47 -19.32 4.33
N ASP A 106 6.14 -18.51 5.33
CA ASP A 106 5.72 -18.90 6.68
C ASP A 106 4.22 -19.26 6.70
N LEU A 107 3.91 -20.54 6.88
CA LEU A 107 2.53 -21.03 6.87
C LEU A 107 1.74 -20.69 8.12
N ASP A 108 2.41 -20.51 9.26
CA ASP A 108 1.73 -20.15 10.49
C ASP A 108 1.27 -18.69 10.39
N ARG A 109 2.12 -17.82 9.85
CA ARG A 109 1.77 -16.44 9.54
C ARG A 109 0.69 -16.34 8.45
N PHE A 110 0.78 -17.16 7.41
CA PHE A 110 -0.27 -17.28 6.40
C PHE A 110 -1.62 -17.58 7.05
N GLN A 111 -1.70 -18.62 7.88
CA GLN A 111 -2.94 -19.05 8.53
C GLN A 111 -3.49 -18.00 9.51
N ALA A 112 -2.62 -17.31 10.24
CA ALA A 112 -3.01 -16.25 11.17
C ALA A 112 -3.76 -15.09 10.47
N VAL A 113 -3.41 -14.80 9.22
CA VAL A 113 -4.00 -13.72 8.41
C VAL A 113 -5.15 -14.24 7.55
N SER A 114 -4.94 -15.34 6.83
CA SER A 114 -5.93 -15.85 5.88
C SER A 114 -7.15 -16.44 6.57
N GLY A 115 -6.97 -16.95 7.79
CA GLY A 115 -7.96 -17.79 8.46
C GLY A 115 -8.30 -19.03 7.62
N SER A 116 -9.50 -19.55 7.82
CA SER A 116 -10.02 -20.67 7.02
C SER A 116 -10.44 -20.20 5.63
N LEU A 117 -9.97 -20.93 4.61
CA LEU A 117 -10.31 -20.74 3.19
C LEU A 117 -10.78 -22.06 2.57
N PRO A 118 -11.70 -22.03 1.60
CA PRO A 118 -12.21 -23.24 0.95
C PRO A 118 -11.16 -23.81 -0.02
N GLU A 119 -10.26 -24.65 0.49
CA GLU A 119 -9.07 -25.14 -0.22
C GLU A 119 -9.32 -25.79 -1.59
N ARG A 120 -10.49 -26.40 -1.77
CA ARG A 120 -10.87 -27.11 -3.01
C ARG A 120 -11.59 -26.22 -4.03
N GLU A 121 -11.96 -25.00 -3.64
CA GLU A 121 -12.63 -24.04 -4.52
C GLU A 121 -11.62 -23.38 -5.46
N LEU A 122 -12.08 -22.96 -6.64
CA LEU A 122 -11.26 -22.19 -7.57
C LEU A 122 -11.04 -20.76 -7.04
N VAL A 123 -9.85 -20.20 -7.29
CA VAL A 123 -9.53 -18.81 -6.93
C VAL A 123 -10.57 -17.84 -7.53
N SER A 124 -11.01 -18.07 -8.77
CA SER A 124 -12.06 -17.28 -9.44
C SER A 124 -13.43 -17.30 -8.77
N ARG A 125 -13.70 -18.26 -7.88
CA ARG A 125 -14.99 -18.43 -7.21
C ARG A 125 -14.99 -17.98 -5.76
N LEU A 126 -13.86 -17.47 -5.27
CA LEU A 126 -13.79 -16.87 -3.95
C LEU A 126 -14.61 -15.57 -3.90
N SER A 127 -15.23 -15.31 -2.75
CA SER A 127 -15.77 -13.97 -2.48
C SER A 127 -14.63 -12.95 -2.43
N LYS A 128 -14.94 -11.66 -2.64
CA LYS A 128 -13.94 -10.57 -2.57
C LYS A 128 -13.12 -10.64 -1.27
N GLY A 129 -13.77 -10.80 -0.12
CA GLY A 129 -13.08 -10.91 1.17
C GLY A 129 -12.25 -12.19 1.34
N GLN A 130 -12.65 -13.31 0.72
CA GLN A 130 -11.83 -14.54 0.71
C GLN A 130 -10.60 -14.40 -0.17
N ALA A 131 -10.75 -13.80 -1.36
CA ALA A 131 -9.63 -13.52 -2.26
C ALA A 131 -8.63 -12.55 -1.62
N GLU A 132 -9.12 -11.47 -0.99
CA GLU A 132 -8.27 -10.52 -0.27
C GLU A 132 -7.54 -11.18 0.91
N ARG A 133 -8.21 -12.04 1.70
CA ARG A 133 -7.55 -12.80 2.78
C ARG A 133 -6.49 -13.77 2.25
N LEU A 134 -6.74 -14.41 1.10
CA LEU A 134 -5.77 -15.29 0.45
C LEU A 134 -4.53 -14.49 0.00
N ASP A 135 -4.73 -13.40 -0.75
CA ASP A 135 -3.63 -12.57 -1.25
C ASP A 135 -2.81 -11.96 -0.11
N LEU A 136 -3.51 -11.40 0.89
CA LEU A 136 -2.85 -10.77 2.03
C LEU A 136 -2.13 -11.78 2.92
N GLY A 137 -2.72 -12.97 3.12
CA GLY A 137 -2.06 -14.06 3.82
C GLY A 137 -0.77 -14.47 3.12
N LEU A 138 -0.82 -14.69 1.79
CA LEU A 138 0.37 -15.06 1.01
C LEU A 138 1.44 -13.97 1.03
N LEU A 139 1.02 -12.70 0.90
CA LEU A 139 1.92 -11.56 0.94
C LEU A 139 2.64 -11.48 2.30
N LEU A 140 1.90 -11.51 3.41
CA LEU A 140 2.45 -11.34 4.75
C LEU A 140 3.29 -12.53 5.20
N ALA A 141 2.97 -13.73 4.70
CA ALA A 141 3.75 -14.95 4.94
C ALA A 141 5.17 -14.90 4.38
N ARG A 142 5.49 -13.97 3.48
CA ARG A 142 6.85 -13.79 2.96
C ARG A 142 7.79 -13.21 4.02
N ASP A 143 9.08 -13.51 3.92
CA ASP A 143 10.13 -12.86 4.71
C ASP A 143 10.68 -11.65 3.93
N ALA A 144 9.96 -10.53 4.03
CA ALA A 144 10.27 -9.30 3.30
C ALA A 144 10.52 -8.14 4.27
N ASP A 145 11.35 -7.18 3.85
CA ASP A 145 11.63 -5.98 4.63
C ASP A 145 10.56 -4.90 4.38
N LEU A 146 10.03 -4.84 3.16
CA LEU A 146 9.08 -3.83 2.70
C LEU A 146 7.85 -4.50 2.07
N TYR A 147 6.68 -4.19 2.61
CA TYR A 147 5.38 -4.65 2.12
C TYR A 147 4.62 -3.48 1.52
N LEU A 148 4.26 -3.60 0.25
CA LEU A 148 3.54 -2.61 -0.53
C LEU A 148 2.15 -3.16 -0.85
N LEU A 149 1.12 -2.43 -0.47
CA LEU A 149 -0.26 -2.87 -0.63
C LEU A 149 -1.03 -1.80 -1.39
N ASP A 150 -1.48 -2.14 -2.60
CA ASP A 150 -2.29 -1.26 -3.42
C ASP A 150 -3.78 -1.51 -3.14
N GLU A 151 -4.45 -0.52 -2.54
CA GLU A 151 -5.87 -0.58 -2.12
C GLU A 151 -6.28 -1.82 -1.30
N PRO A 152 -5.53 -2.19 -0.25
CA PRO A 152 -5.81 -3.41 0.51
C PRO A 152 -7.09 -3.29 1.34
N LEU A 153 -7.68 -4.46 1.63
CA LEU A 153 -8.73 -4.65 2.64
C LEU A 153 -10.05 -3.93 2.29
N GLY A 154 -10.37 -3.82 0.99
CA GLY A 154 -11.60 -3.21 0.49
C GLY A 154 -12.84 -4.12 0.54
N GLY A 155 -12.65 -5.40 0.86
CA GLY A 155 -13.67 -6.43 1.00
C GLY A 155 -13.61 -7.15 2.35
N VAL A 156 -12.74 -6.71 3.26
CA VAL A 156 -12.61 -7.19 4.64
C VAL A 156 -13.33 -6.24 5.60
N ASP A 157 -13.98 -6.80 6.62
CA ASP A 157 -14.69 -6.02 7.63
C ASP A 157 -13.74 -5.07 8.39
N PRO A 158 -14.17 -3.84 8.77
CA PRO A 158 -13.33 -2.88 9.47
C PRO A 158 -12.68 -3.39 10.77
N VAL A 159 -13.35 -4.27 11.53
CA VAL A 159 -12.80 -4.85 12.77
C VAL A 159 -11.73 -5.88 12.45
N GLU A 160 -11.94 -6.68 11.41
CA GLU A 160 -11.01 -7.70 10.94
C GLU A 160 -9.76 -7.08 10.30
N ARG A 161 -9.92 -5.94 9.62
CA ARG A 161 -8.84 -5.12 9.07
C ARG A 161 -7.78 -4.74 10.11
N ALA A 162 -8.22 -4.28 11.28
CA ALA A 162 -7.33 -3.89 12.38
C ALA A 162 -6.51 -5.08 12.89
N LYS A 163 -7.17 -6.24 13.03
CA LYS A 163 -6.54 -7.47 13.51
C LYS A 163 -5.48 -7.97 12.53
N ILE A 164 -5.77 -7.94 11.23
CA ILE A 164 -4.81 -8.36 10.20
C ILE A 164 -3.58 -7.45 10.19
N LEU A 165 -3.76 -6.13 10.20
CA LEU A 165 -2.64 -5.19 10.23
C LEU A 165 -1.84 -5.29 11.54
N SER A 166 -2.50 -5.60 12.66
CA SER A 166 -1.84 -5.83 13.94
C SER A 166 -1.08 -7.15 14.00
N ALA A 167 -1.60 -8.22 13.39
CA ALA A 167 -0.88 -9.49 13.24
C ALA A 167 0.35 -9.37 12.32
N ALA A 168 0.30 -8.42 11.39
CA ALA A 168 1.43 -8.04 10.54
C ALA A 168 2.42 -7.11 11.26
N ALA A 169 1.99 -6.39 12.30
CA ALA A 169 2.82 -5.42 13.00
C ALA A 169 3.98 -6.10 13.72
N GLY A 170 5.20 -5.79 13.28
CA GLY A 170 6.44 -6.45 13.73
C GLY A 170 7.30 -6.94 12.58
N VAL A 171 6.76 -6.99 11.36
CA VAL A 171 7.44 -7.47 10.17
C VAL A 171 7.62 -6.33 9.16
N GLY A 172 8.80 -5.73 9.13
CA GLY A 172 9.15 -4.73 8.11
C GLY A 172 8.34 -3.43 8.14
N VAL A 173 8.26 -2.78 6.98
CA VAL A 173 7.49 -1.54 6.75
C VAL A 173 6.33 -1.81 5.82
N TYR A 174 5.17 -1.26 6.16
CA TYR A 174 3.96 -1.37 5.34
C TYR A 174 3.67 -0.05 4.64
N VAL A 175 3.48 -0.06 3.32
CA VAL A 175 2.97 1.09 2.58
C VAL A 175 1.62 0.74 2.00
N LEU A 176 0.58 1.43 2.47
CA LEU A 176 -0.82 1.20 2.08
C LEU A 176 -1.28 2.33 1.17
N SER A 177 -1.66 2.03 -0.06
CA SER A 177 -2.36 2.99 -0.94
C SER A 177 -3.83 3.08 -0.54
N LEU A 178 -4.29 4.29 -0.23
CA LEU A 178 -5.68 4.56 0.14
C LEU A 178 -6.22 5.70 -0.73
N THR A 179 -7.37 5.46 -1.36
CA THR A 179 -8.07 6.49 -2.11
C THR A 179 -8.94 7.32 -1.17
N VAL A 180 -8.76 8.64 -1.19
CA VAL A 180 -9.63 9.59 -0.46
C VAL A 180 -10.61 10.20 -1.46
N THR A 181 -11.90 9.87 -1.32
CA THR A 181 -12.97 10.55 -2.06
C THR A 181 -13.30 11.87 -1.37
N LEU A 182 -12.71 12.98 -1.85
CA LEU A 182 -13.07 14.32 -1.38
C LEU A 182 -14.41 14.73 -2.03
N LEU A 183 -15.51 14.72 -1.28
CA LEU A 183 -16.74 15.41 -1.67
C LEU A 183 -16.52 16.92 -1.52
N CYS A 184 -16.09 17.58 -2.60
CA CYS A 184 -15.87 19.02 -2.62
C CYS A 184 -17.16 19.75 -3.00
N LYS A 185 -17.86 20.39 -2.04
CA LYS A 185 -18.80 21.47 -2.36
C LYS A 185 -18.00 22.75 -2.58
N SER A 186 -17.85 23.16 -3.83
CA SER A 186 -17.22 24.42 -4.22
C SER A 186 -18.14 25.59 -3.87
N ASP A 187 -17.80 26.37 -2.84
CA ASP A 187 -18.39 27.70 -2.62
C ASP A 187 -17.58 28.73 -3.42
N LYS A 188 -18.21 29.31 -4.46
CA LYS A 188 -17.52 30.16 -5.46
C LYS A 188 -17.06 31.53 -4.93
N ASN A 189 -17.43 31.91 -3.70
CA ASN A 189 -17.22 33.28 -3.19
C ASN A 189 -16.15 33.45 -2.10
N ARG A 190 -15.46 32.38 -1.70
CA ARG A 190 -14.25 32.47 -0.87
C ARG A 190 -13.26 31.47 -1.43
N HIS A 191 -12.01 31.88 -1.65
CA HIS A 191 -10.88 30.97 -1.93
C HIS A 191 -10.58 30.06 -0.72
N ARG A 192 -11.57 29.30 -0.27
CA ARG A 192 -11.58 28.38 0.87
C ARG A 192 -12.51 27.22 0.52
N ALA A 193 -11.92 26.08 0.21
CA ALA A 193 -12.65 24.81 0.20
C ALA A 193 -12.95 24.44 1.66
N THR A 194 -14.23 24.34 2.03
CA THR A 194 -14.65 23.84 3.34
C THR A 194 -15.09 22.39 3.16
N LEU A 195 -14.36 21.47 3.75
CA LEU A 195 -14.69 20.03 3.76
C LEU A 195 -15.86 19.82 4.73
N SER A 196 -16.99 19.33 4.24
CA SER A 196 -18.12 18.90 5.08
C SER A 196 -18.55 17.51 4.63
N GLY A 197 -18.24 16.52 5.48
CA GLY A 197 -18.59 15.12 5.29
C GLY A 197 -18.12 14.32 6.52
N ALA A 198 -19.00 13.48 7.06
CA ALA A 198 -18.73 12.68 8.26
C ALA A 198 -17.84 11.47 7.91
N VAL A 199 -16.53 11.69 7.81
CA VAL A 199 -15.51 10.65 7.99
C VAL A 199 -14.36 11.33 8.74
N GLY A 200 -14.08 10.84 9.95
CA GLY A 200 -13.15 11.47 10.90
C GLY A 200 -11.81 11.85 10.26
N SER A 201 -11.57 13.16 10.21
CA SER A 201 -10.25 13.82 10.27
C SER A 201 -9.13 13.22 9.42
N VAL A 202 -9.19 13.48 8.11
CA VAL A 202 -8.00 13.49 7.24
C VAL A 202 -7.48 14.92 7.18
N LEU A 203 -6.31 15.18 7.77
CA LEU A 203 -5.56 16.41 7.51
C LEU A 203 -5.11 16.38 6.04
N ALA A 204 -5.77 17.20 5.20
CA ALA A 204 -5.37 17.44 3.83
C ALA A 204 -4.30 18.54 3.78
N ALA A 205 -3.05 18.17 3.53
CA ALA A 205 -2.02 19.10 3.06
C ALA A 205 -2.19 19.26 1.53
N CYS A 206 -2.78 20.37 1.10
CA CYS A 206 -2.61 20.86 -0.27
C CYS A 206 -1.22 21.50 -0.37
N ILE A 207 -0.33 20.96 -1.20
CA ILE A 207 0.81 21.73 -1.72
C ILE A 207 0.74 21.78 -3.25
N LEU A 208 0.47 23.00 -3.71
CA LEU A 208 0.92 23.49 -5.01
C LEU A 208 2.45 23.40 -5.05
N GLY A 209 2.98 22.37 -5.72
CA GLY A 209 4.40 22.25 -6.04
C GLY A 209 5.12 21.12 -5.31
N GLY A 210 5.21 19.96 -5.95
CA GLY A 210 6.39 19.08 -5.89
C GLY A 210 6.84 18.46 -4.56
N PHE A 211 6.12 18.60 -3.45
CA PHE A 211 6.51 18.04 -2.15
C PHE A 211 5.47 17.08 -1.58
N LEU A 212 5.92 15.92 -1.13
CA LEU A 212 5.17 15.02 -0.25
C LEU A 212 5.32 15.53 1.19
N LEU A 213 4.21 15.85 1.87
CA LEU A 213 4.23 16.22 3.29
C LEU A 213 3.97 15.02 4.19
N GLN A 214 4.81 14.84 5.20
CA GLN A 214 4.53 14.00 6.36
C GLN A 214 3.60 14.77 7.31
N VAL A 215 2.40 14.23 7.54
CA VAL A 215 1.40 14.89 8.40
C VAL A 215 1.41 14.22 9.77
N ALA A 216 1.58 15.02 10.83
CA ALA A 216 1.51 14.55 12.21
C ALA A 216 0.08 14.07 12.56
N PRO A 217 -0.08 12.98 13.34
CA PRO A 217 -1.40 12.44 13.66
C PRO A 217 -2.14 13.38 14.61
N LEU A 218 -3.18 14.05 14.12
CA LEU A 218 -4.18 14.73 14.94
C LEU A 218 -5.52 13.98 14.80
N GLY A 219 -5.73 13.04 15.73
CA GLY A 219 -7.00 12.42 16.10
C GLY A 219 -7.94 12.00 14.96
N LEU A 220 -7.85 10.76 14.51
CA LEU A 220 -8.80 10.12 13.57
C LEU A 220 -9.98 9.50 14.35
N LEU A 221 -11.19 10.06 14.25
CA LEU A 221 -12.37 9.48 14.92
C LEU A 221 -12.97 8.25 14.19
N GLY A 222 -12.39 7.81 13.06
CA GLY A 222 -12.79 6.58 12.36
C GLY A 222 -11.65 5.58 12.10
N LEU A 223 -10.43 6.06 11.87
CA LEU A 223 -9.20 5.27 11.70
C LEU A 223 -8.40 5.14 13.01
N GLY A 224 -8.67 6.00 14.00
CA GLY A 224 -7.95 6.02 15.28
C GLY A 224 -8.28 4.83 16.18
N CYS A 225 -9.38 4.11 15.95
CA CYS A 225 -9.68 2.86 16.63
C CYS A 225 -8.98 1.64 15.99
N ILE A 226 -8.63 1.71 14.70
CA ILE A 226 -8.06 0.59 13.92
C ILE A 226 -6.54 0.51 14.06
N LEU A 227 -5.88 1.64 14.30
CA LEU A 227 -4.42 1.78 14.36
C LEU A 227 -3.89 2.19 15.74
N ALA A 228 -4.74 2.12 16.77
CA ALA A 228 -4.37 2.46 18.14
C ALA A 228 -3.21 1.58 18.62
N GLY A 229 -2.04 2.19 18.85
CA GLY A 229 -0.84 1.50 19.36
C GLY A 229 0.24 1.18 18.33
N LEU A 230 0.05 1.47 17.04
CA LEU A 230 1.07 1.30 16.00
C LEU A 230 1.72 2.63 15.60
N PRO A 231 3.02 2.66 15.28
CA PRO A 231 3.67 3.85 14.76
C PRO A 231 3.25 4.09 13.29
N VAL A 232 2.26 4.96 13.10
CA VAL A 232 1.67 5.27 11.78
C VAL A 232 2.10 6.65 11.28
N SER A 233 2.48 6.73 10.01
CA SER A 233 2.74 7.99 9.28
C SER A 233 1.80 8.14 8.08
N ILE A 234 1.30 9.36 7.84
CA ILE A 234 0.37 9.70 6.76
C ILE A 234 1.06 10.59 5.73
N TRP A 235 0.98 10.20 4.45
CA TRP A 235 1.57 10.87 3.30
C TRP A 235 0.50 11.16 2.24
N LEU A 236 0.53 12.37 1.66
CA LEU A 236 -0.44 12.80 0.64
C LEU A 236 0.22 12.97 -0.73
N LEU A 237 -0.37 12.34 -1.74
CA LEU A 237 0.00 12.45 -3.15
C LEU A 237 -1.03 13.30 -3.89
N ALA A 238 -0.65 14.53 -4.25
CA ALA A 238 -1.46 15.43 -5.07
C ALA A 238 -0.92 15.49 -6.50
N ARG A 239 -1.82 15.40 -7.49
CA ARG A 239 -1.49 15.62 -8.91
C ARG A 239 -1.80 17.08 -9.27
N ARG A 240 -0.89 17.74 -9.98
CA ARG A 240 -1.15 19.06 -10.57
C ARG A 240 -2.18 18.86 -11.68
N VAL A 241 -3.38 19.42 -11.50
CA VAL A 241 -4.34 19.59 -12.60
C VAL A 241 -3.99 20.95 -13.21
N GLU A 242 -3.47 20.94 -14.43
CA GLU A 242 -3.37 22.15 -15.26
C GLU A 242 -4.74 22.51 -15.84
#